data_AF-A0A959X8S3-F1
#
_entry.id   AF-A0A959X8S3-F1
#
_cell.length_a   1.000
_cell.length_b   1.000
_cell.length_c   1.000
_cell.angle_alpha   90.00
_cell.angle_beta   90.00
_cell.angle_gamma   90.00
#
_symmetry.space_group_name_H-M   'P 1'
#
loop_
_entity.id
_entity.type
_entity.pdbx_description
1 polymer ?
#
loop_
_entity_poly.entity_id
_entity_poly.type
_entity_poly.pdbx_seq_one_letter_code
_entity_poly.pdbx_strand_id
1 'polypeptide(L)'
;MTTEIVDETVADDITPFTDDQDREIAYRSDSAPAVAAGLGDRPAVVAPGSATGRRKQAVARVRLIPGSGQWTVNGRTLEDY
;
A
#
# COMPACT_ATOMS: atom_id res chain seq x y z
N MET A 1 58.83 7.94 -9.47
CA MET A 1 57.88 8.69 -10.33
C MET A 1 56.53 8.51 -9.67
N THR A 2 56.11 9.49 -8.89
CA THR A 2 54.96 9.42 -7.97
C THR A 2 53.72 9.87 -8.73
N THR A 3 52.68 9.03 -8.78
CA THR A 3 51.37 9.39 -9.35
C THR A 3 50.58 10.13 -8.28
N GLU A 4 50.21 11.38 -8.56
CA GLU A 4 49.31 12.15 -7.69
C GLU A 4 47.89 11.62 -7.84
N ILE A 5 47.25 11.34 -6.70
CA ILE A 5 45.85 11.00 -6.61
C ILE A 5 45.11 12.33 -6.56
N VAL A 6 44.36 12.64 -7.62
CA VAL A 6 43.46 13.81 -7.65
C VAL A 6 42.27 13.48 -6.76
N ASP A 7 42.19 14.14 -5.60
CA ASP A 7 41.01 14.14 -4.75
C ASP A 7 39.97 15.04 -5.42
N GLU A 8 38.94 14.42 -6.01
CA GLU A 8 37.80 15.13 -6.60
C GLU A 8 36.94 15.66 -5.45
N THR A 9 37.26 16.86 -4.95
CA THR A 9 36.34 17.60 -4.10
C THR A 9 35.16 18.05 -4.95
N VAL A 10 34.08 17.26 -4.95
CA VAL A 10 32.74 17.70 -5.37
C VAL A 10 32.26 18.74 -4.35
N ALA A 11 32.77 19.96 -4.48
CA ALA A 11 32.17 21.15 -3.89
C ALA A 11 31.03 21.58 -4.81
N ASP A 12 29.88 20.90 -4.71
CA ASP A 12 28.61 21.52 -5.10
C ASP A 12 28.35 22.63 -4.06
N ASP A 13 28.83 23.83 -4.35
CA ASP A 13 28.53 25.02 -3.57
C ASP A 13 27.07 25.41 -3.86
N ILE A 14 26.15 24.82 -3.11
CA ILE A 14 24.71 25.10 -3.20
C ILE A 14 24.50 26.48 -2.58
N THR A 15 24.63 27.53 -3.37
CA THR A 15 24.22 28.89 -2.97
C THR A 15 22.68 28.95 -2.98
N PRO A 16 22.01 29.10 -1.82
CA PRO A 16 20.57 29.26 -1.78
C PRO A 16 20.20 30.64 -2.35
N PHE A 17 19.11 30.71 -3.11
CA PHE A 17 18.53 31.99 -3.53
C PHE A 17 17.21 32.23 -2.78
N THR A 18 16.92 33.50 -2.56
CA THR A 18 15.68 33.92 -1.90
C THR A 18 14.61 34.22 -2.95
N ASP A 19 13.45 33.61 -2.81
CA ASP A 19 12.28 33.84 -3.67
C ASP A 19 11.51 35.12 -3.26
N ASP A 20 10.54 35.55 -4.06
CA ASP A 20 9.71 36.74 -3.84
C ASP A 20 8.92 36.76 -2.51
N GLN A 21 8.83 35.61 -1.84
CA GLN A 21 8.22 35.42 -0.52
C GLN A 21 9.26 35.30 0.62
N ASP A 22 10.50 35.74 0.43
CA ASP A 22 11.61 35.66 1.43
C ASP A 22 11.95 34.23 1.90
N ARG A 23 11.77 33.24 1.01
CA ARG A 23 12.09 31.83 1.30
C ARG A 23 13.41 31.45 0.67
N GLU A 24 14.31 30.83 1.43
CA GLU A 24 15.55 30.26 0.91
C GLU A 24 15.24 28.93 0.20
N ILE A 25 15.46 28.89 -1.11
CA ILE A 25 15.21 27.70 -1.93
C ILE A 25 16.55 27.24 -2.52
N ALA A 26 16.91 25.98 -2.25
CA ALA A 26 18.00 25.31 -2.94
C ALA A 26 17.46 24.58 -4.18
N TYR A 27 17.96 24.93 -5.38
CA TYR A 27 17.59 24.23 -6.61
C TYR A 27 18.45 22.97 -6.79
N ARG A 28 17.87 21.80 -6.49
CA ARG A 28 18.48 20.50 -6.81
C ARG A 28 17.72 19.88 -7.97
N SER A 29 18.39 19.72 -9.13
CA SER A 29 17.79 19.12 -10.33
C SER A 29 17.54 17.61 -10.19
N ASP A 30 18.16 16.97 -9.22
CA ASP A 30 17.86 15.58 -8.84
C ASP A 30 16.57 15.53 -8.02
N SER A 31 15.43 15.64 -8.73
CA SER A 31 14.15 15.22 -8.20
C SER A 31 14.20 13.71 -8.11
N ALA A 32 14.67 13.16 -6.98
CA ALA A 32 14.30 11.81 -6.60
C ALA A 32 12.78 11.77 -6.65
N PRO A 33 12.16 11.05 -7.60
CA PRO A 33 10.74 10.94 -7.57
C PRO A 33 10.45 10.27 -6.25
N ALA A 34 9.72 10.95 -5.37
CA ALA A 34 8.90 10.25 -4.40
C ALA A 34 7.81 9.50 -5.19
N VAL A 35 8.23 8.58 -6.08
CA VAL A 35 7.41 7.47 -6.52
C VAL A 35 6.89 6.89 -5.23
N ALA A 36 5.58 6.74 -5.15
CA ALA A 36 4.86 6.25 -3.99
C ALA A 36 5.56 5.02 -3.38
N ALA A 37 6.52 5.24 -2.48
CA ALA A 37 7.25 4.23 -1.73
C ALA A 37 6.37 3.73 -0.59
N GLY A 38 5.15 3.34 -0.96
CA GLY A 38 4.05 3.06 -0.05
C GLY A 38 2.88 2.32 -0.69
N LEU A 39 2.93 2.02 -1.99
CA LEU A 39 2.15 0.94 -2.59
C LEU A 39 2.93 -0.38 -2.45
N GLY A 40 3.47 -0.63 -1.25
CA GLY A 40 3.91 -1.97 -0.89
C GLY A 40 2.71 -2.89 -1.00
N ASP A 41 2.93 -4.07 -1.57
CA ASP A 41 1.97 -5.15 -1.70
C ASP A 41 1.35 -5.43 -0.32
N ARG A 42 0.19 -4.80 -0.04
CA ARG A 42 -0.51 -4.98 1.24
C ARG A 42 -1.20 -6.32 1.12
N PRO A 43 -0.78 -7.36 1.86
CA PRO A 43 -1.44 -8.66 1.77
C PRO A 43 -2.92 -8.46 2.08
N ALA A 44 -3.78 -8.99 1.21
CA ALA A 44 -5.22 -8.93 1.43
C ALA A 44 -5.55 -9.60 2.78
N VAL A 45 -6.21 -8.86 3.67
CA VAL A 45 -6.65 -9.42 4.96
C VAL A 45 -7.85 -10.31 4.69
N VAL A 46 -7.59 -11.61 4.49
CA VAL A 46 -8.64 -12.61 4.28
C VAL A 46 -9.03 -13.19 5.64
N ALA A 47 -9.98 -12.54 6.30
CA ALA A 47 -10.58 -13.01 7.55
C ALA A 47 -11.92 -13.72 7.30
N PRO A 48 -12.32 -14.66 8.16
CA PRO A 48 -13.65 -15.26 8.07
C PRO A 48 -14.74 -14.19 8.27
N GLY A 49 -15.67 -14.14 7.33
CA GLY A 49 -16.79 -13.21 7.35
C GLY A 49 -17.98 -13.78 8.12
N SER A 50 -18.77 -12.90 8.76
CA SER A 50 -20.08 -13.25 9.30
C SER A 50 -21.12 -12.29 8.75
N ALA A 51 -22.30 -12.83 8.42
CA ALA A 51 -23.39 -12.05 7.88
C ALA A 51 -24.74 -12.57 8.37
N THR A 52 -25.75 -11.71 8.27
CA THR A 52 -27.15 -12.07 8.51
C THR A 52 -27.96 -11.72 7.28
N GLY A 53 -28.88 -12.62 6.89
CA GLY A 53 -29.79 -12.41 5.77
C GLY A 53 -31.24 -12.46 6.24
N ARG A 54 -32.08 -11.58 5.70
CA ARG A 54 -33.53 -11.60 5.95
C ARG A 54 -34.28 -11.42 4.63
N ARG A 55 -35.26 -12.29 4.35
CA ARG A 55 -36.22 -12.13 3.26
C ARG A 55 -37.62 -12.43 3.76
N LYS A 56 -38.49 -11.41 3.77
CA LYS A 56 -39.85 -11.48 4.36
C LYS A 56 -39.78 -11.92 5.83
N GLN A 57 -40.33 -13.10 6.14
CA GLN A 57 -40.32 -13.74 7.47
C GLN A 57 -39.12 -14.69 7.67
N ALA A 58 -38.36 -15.00 6.61
CA ALA A 58 -37.20 -15.88 6.70
C ALA A 58 -35.96 -15.11 7.19
N VAL A 59 -35.22 -15.71 8.13
CA VAL A 59 -33.99 -15.18 8.71
C VAL A 59 -32.91 -16.26 8.66
N ALA A 60 -31.69 -15.88 8.27
CA ALA A 60 -30.52 -16.75 8.19
C ALA A 60 -29.29 -16.09 8.79
N ARG A 61 -28.44 -16.88 9.44
CA ARG A 61 -27.11 -16.48 9.93
C ARG A 61 -26.07 -17.24 9.13
N VAL A 62 -25.12 -16.54 8.54
CA VAL A 62 -24.14 -17.11 7.61
C VAL A 62 -22.73 -16.84 8.12
N ARG A 63 -21.88 -17.85 8.00
CA ARG A 63 -20.44 -17.74 8.25
C ARG A 63 -19.71 -18.10 6.96
N LEU A 64 -18.88 -17.18 6.47
CA LEU A 64 -18.05 -17.37 5.29
C LEU A 64 -16.63 -17.68 5.74
N ILE A 65 -16.12 -18.84 5.35
CA ILE A 65 -14.76 -19.28 5.62
C ILE A 65 -14.06 -19.41 4.26
N PRO A 66 -12.84 -18.86 4.09
CA PRO A 66 -12.05 -19.07 2.89
C PRO A 66 -11.76 -20.57 2.70
N GLY A 67 -11.99 -21.11 1.50
CA GLY A 67 -11.76 -22.54 1.25
C GLY A 67 -12.52 -23.10 0.06
N SER A 68 -12.87 -24.38 0.15
CA SER A 68 -13.37 -25.26 -0.93
C SER A 68 -14.74 -24.92 -1.52
N GLY A 69 -15.38 -23.81 -1.11
CA GLY A 69 -16.67 -23.38 -1.64
C GLY A 69 -17.84 -24.30 -1.31
N GLN A 70 -17.73 -25.13 -0.27
CA GLN A 70 -18.80 -26.02 0.19
C GLN A 70 -19.85 -25.24 1.01
N TRP A 71 -21.13 -25.55 0.79
CA TRP A 71 -22.26 -24.91 1.47
C TRP A 71 -23.06 -25.95 2.25
N THR A 72 -23.31 -25.66 3.53
CA THR A 72 -24.16 -26.49 4.38
C THR A 72 -25.23 -25.63 5.05
N VAL A 73 -26.50 -26.02 4.93
CA VAL A 73 -27.64 -25.33 5.55
C VAL A 73 -28.23 -26.27 6.61
N ASN A 74 -28.08 -25.94 7.89
CA ASN A 74 -28.59 -26.73 9.02
C ASN A 74 -28.20 -28.23 8.95
N GLY A 75 -26.98 -28.54 8.49
CA GLY A 75 -26.47 -29.92 8.36
C GLY A 75 -26.89 -30.66 7.09
N ARG A 76 -27.56 -29.98 6.14
CA ARG A 76 -27.91 -30.51 4.82
C ARG A 76 -27.10 -29.81 3.73
N THR A 77 -26.97 -30.45 2.57
CA THR A 77 -26.37 -29.80 1.39
C THR A 77 -27.36 -28.78 0.82
N LEU A 78 -26.87 -27.93 -0.10
CA LEU A 78 -27.72 -26.93 -0.73
C LEU A 78 -28.78 -27.54 -1.65
N GLU A 79 -28.49 -28.70 -2.26
CA GLU A 79 -29.40 -29.35 -3.21
C GLU A 79 -30.66 -29.93 -2.52
N ASP A 80 -30.53 -30.31 -1.24
CA ASP A 80 -31.62 -30.88 -0.44
C ASP A 80 -32.59 -29.83 0.14
N TYR A 81 -32.32 -28.53 -0.04
CA TYR A 81 -33.02 -27.43 0.63
C TYR A 81 -33.62 -26.40 -0.33
#